data_AF-A0A4Q6BHW9-F1
#
_entry.id   AF-A0A4Q6BHW9-F1
#
_cell.length_a   1.000
_cell.length_b   1.000
_cell.length_c   1.000
_cell.angle_alpha   90.00
_cell.angle_beta   90.00
_cell.angle_gamma   90.00
#
_symmetry.space_group_name_H-M   'P 1'
#
loop_
_entity.id
_entity.type
_entity.pdbx_description
1 polymer ?
#
loop_
_entity_poly.entity_id
_entity_poly.type
_entity_poly.pdbx_seq_one_letter_code
_entity_poly.pdbx_strand_id
1 'polypeptide(L)'
;MSLTRLLTMLAIVGVVLGGTHWYLVVRLVRDTQLPEGATRAGKVLIAALAVLVLAGFAAARSSNRAAVVVLTNSSYVWLGLFFFLFVGLLAADLARLLWWVGSRLSGPVVDDPDRRRFFARAVALAAGGTAVAAGVFGATQALGEVAVKVVRVALPRL
;
A
#
# COMPACT_ATOMS: atom_id res chain seq x y z
N MET A 1 -7.66 -19.10 -23.50
CA MET A 1 -8.51 -18.83 -22.31
C MET A 1 -9.93 -18.62 -22.80
N SER A 2 -10.96 -19.18 -22.16
CA SER A 2 -12.35 -18.87 -22.55
C SER A 2 -12.68 -17.41 -22.22
N LEU A 3 -13.52 -16.76 -23.04
CA LEU A 3 -13.89 -15.35 -22.87
C LEU A 3 -14.39 -15.04 -21.45
N THR A 4 -15.21 -15.93 -20.89
CA THR A 4 -15.72 -15.83 -19.52
C THR A 4 -14.59 -15.78 -18.49
N ARG A 5 -13.57 -16.65 -18.60
CA ARG A 5 -12.44 -16.66 -17.66
C ARG A 5 -11.62 -15.37 -17.74
N LEU A 6 -11.43 -14.83 -18.94
CA LEU A 6 -10.73 -13.56 -19.12
C LEU A 6 -11.50 -12.40 -18.46
N LEU A 7 -12.82 -12.32 -18.71
CA LEU A 7 -13.67 -11.29 -18.11
C LEU A 7 -13.71 -11.38 -16.58
N THR A 8 -13.85 -12.58 -16.03
CA THR A 8 -13.81 -12.80 -14.57
C THR A 8 -12.47 -12.37 -13.99
N MET A 9 -11.35 -12.73 -14.63
CA MET A 9 -10.01 -12.32 -14.18
C MET A 9 -9.87 -10.80 -14.20
N LEU A 10 -10.23 -10.14 -15.30
CA LEU A 10 -10.12 -8.69 -15.43
C LEU A 10 -11.02 -7.96 -14.43
N ALA A 11 -12.23 -8.47 -14.18
CA ALA A 11 -13.13 -7.92 -13.17
C ALA A 11 -12.52 -8.00 -11.77
N ILE A 12 -12.00 -9.17 -11.37
CA ILE A 12 -11.38 -9.37 -10.05
C ILE A 12 -10.16 -8.45 -9.90
N VAL A 13 -9.25 -8.48 -10.87
CA VAL A 13 -8.03 -7.65 -10.84
C VAL A 13 -8.38 -6.16 -10.82
N GLY A 14 -9.35 -5.73 -11.64
CA GLY A 14 -9.80 -4.34 -11.70
C GLY A 14 -10.41 -3.88 -10.38
N VAL A 15 -11.25 -4.70 -9.75
CA VAL A 15 -11.88 -4.40 -8.46
C VAL A 15 -10.85 -4.36 -7.34
N VAL A 16 -9.93 -5.34 -7.27
CA VAL A 16 -8.90 -5.38 -6.23
C VAL A 16 -7.93 -4.21 -6.40
N LEU A 17 -7.40 -4.01 -7.60
CA LEU A 17 -6.43 -2.94 -7.85
C LEU A 17 -7.07 -1.56 -7.65
N GLY A 18 -8.22 -1.33 -8.30
CA GLY A 18 -8.94 -0.07 -8.22
C GLY A 18 -9.46 0.20 -6.81
N GLY A 19 -10.07 -0.78 -6.16
CA GLY A 19 -10.64 -0.65 -4.82
C GLY A 19 -9.59 -0.35 -3.75
N THR A 20 -8.44 -1.02 -3.80
CA THR A 20 -7.38 -0.82 -2.80
C THR A 20 -6.63 0.51 -3.01
N HIS A 21 -6.45 0.98 -4.24
CA HIS A 21 -5.89 2.31 -4.51
C HIS A 21 -6.89 3.44 -4.22
N TRP A 22 -8.17 3.20 -4.52
CA TRP A 22 -9.25 4.10 -4.11
C TRP A 22 -9.30 4.25 -2.59
N TYR A 23 -9.13 3.15 -1.85
CA TYR A 23 -9.04 3.16 -0.39
C TYR A 23 -7.92 4.09 0.11
N LEU A 24 -6.72 4.03 -0.48
CA LEU A 24 -5.64 4.97 -0.16
C LEU A 24 -6.02 6.43 -0.46
N VAL A 25 -6.66 6.71 -1.60
CA VAL A 25 -7.13 8.07 -1.93
C VAL A 25 -8.11 8.58 -0.88
N VAL A 26 -9.07 7.76 -0.47
CA VAL A 26 -10.03 8.15 0.56
C VAL A 26 -9.30 8.48 1.87
N ARG A 27 -8.44 7.58 2.36
CA ARG A 27 -7.82 7.72 3.69
C ARG A 27 -6.69 8.75 3.76
N LEU A 28 -5.84 8.82 2.74
CA LEU A 28 -4.67 9.71 2.75
C LEU A 28 -4.98 11.10 2.20
N VAL A 29 -5.97 11.22 1.30
CA VAL A 29 -6.22 12.46 0.58
C VAL A 29 -7.57 13.08 0.94
N ARG A 30 -8.66 12.31 0.87
CA ARG A 30 -10.01 12.85 1.09
C ARG A 30 -10.27 13.15 2.57
N ASP A 31 -9.97 12.20 3.44
CA ASP A 31 -10.27 12.29 4.88
C ASP A 31 -9.38 13.31 5.60
N THR A 32 -8.20 13.59 5.06
CA THR A 32 -7.24 14.56 5.60
C THR A 32 -7.59 16.01 5.27
N GLN A 33 -8.55 16.24 4.35
CA GLN A 33 -9.02 17.56 3.92
C GLN A 33 -7.86 18.51 3.58
N LEU A 34 -6.99 18.06 2.68
CA LEU A 34 -5.86 18.86 2.21
C LEU A 34 -6.33 20.00 1.29
N PRO A 35 -5.53 21.07 1.13
CA PRO A 35 -5.77 22.09 0.11
C PRO A 35 -5.96 21.46 -1.28
N GLU A 36 -6.72 22.12 -2.15
CA GLU A 36 -7.14 21.54 -3.44
C GLU A 36 -5.98 21.06 -4.30
N GLY A 37 -4.88 21.83 -4.37
CA GLY A 37 -3.67 21.46 -5.11
C GLY A 37 -3.02 20.17 -4.58
N ALA A 38 -2.88 20.04 -3.26
CA ALA A 38 -2.34 18.83 -2.63
C ALA A 38 -3.29 17.63 -2.79
N THR A 39 -4.60 17.87 -2.71
CA THR A 39 -5.62 16.85 -2.96
C THR A 39 -5.54 16.30 -4.39
N ARG A 40 -5.40 17.18 -5.38
CA ARG A 40 -5.25 16.78 -6.79
C ARG A 40 -3.94 16.02 -7.01
N ALA A 41 -2.83 16.53 -6.49
CA ALA A 41 -1.53 15.88 -6.60
C ALA A 41 -1.54 14.47 -5.98
N GLY A 42 -2.11 14.30 -4.79
CA GLY A 42 -2.22 13.00 -4.14
C GLY A 42 -3.04 11.98 -4.95
N LYS A 43 -4.19 12.40 -5.50
CA LYS A 43 -5.01 11.54 -6.38
C LYS A 43 -4.25 11.12 -7.64
N VAL A 44 -3.60 12.08 -8.30
CA VAL A 44 -2.82 11.82 -9.53
C VAL A 44 -1.64 10.90 -9.23
N LEU A 45 -0.92 11.12 -8.13
CA LEU A 45 0.20 10.29 -7.72
C LEU A 45 -0.23 8.84 -7.48
N ILE A 46 -1.28 8.62 -6.67
CA ILE A 46 -1.76 7.26 -6.38
C ILE A 46 -2.27 6.58 -7.66
N ALA A 47 -2.96 7.31 -8.55
CA ALA A 47 -3.40 6.77 -9.84
C ALA A 47 -2.21 6.42 -10.75
N ALA A 48 -1.19 7.27 -10.81
CA ALA A 48 0.03 7.01 -11.58
C ALA A 48 0.78 5.78 -11.04
N LEU A 49 0.80 5.58 -9.72
CA LEU A 49 1.39 4.41 -9.08
C LEU A 49 0.58 3.12 -9.34
N ALA A 50 -0.75 3.21 -9.42
CA ALA A 50 -1.58 2.09 -9.87
C ALA A 50 -1.26 1.71 -11.32
N VAL A 51 -1.12 2.70 -12.20
CA VAL A 51 -0.73 2.50 -13.61
C VAL A 51 0.69 1.93 -13.71
N LEU A 52 1.62 2.38 -12.85
CA LEU A 52 2.98 1.85 -12.77
C LEU A 52 2.98 0.33 -12.54
N VAL A 53 2.12 -0.18 -11.65
CA VAL A 53 2.00 -1.63 -11.41
C VAL A 53 1.58 -2.38 -12.68
N LEU A 54 0.58 -1.86 -13.41
CA LEU A 54 0.16 -2.44 -14.69
C LEU A 54 1.27 -2.38 -15.73
N ALA A 55 2.00 -1.27 -15.79
CA ALA A 55 3.14 -1.08 -16.67
C ALA A 55 4.28 -2.06 -16.33
N GLY A 56 4.53 -2.34 -15.05
CA GLY A 56 5.48 -3.36 -14.61
C GLY A 56 5.13 -4.76 -15.13
N PHE A 57 3.87 -5.17 -15.01
CA PHE A 57 3.42 -6.47 -15.56
C PHE A 57 3.50 -6.54 -17.08
N ALA A 58 3.21 -5.44 -17.78
CA ALA A 58 3.37 -5.37 -19.22
C ALA A 58 4.86 -5.43 -19.63
N ALA A 59 5.72 -4.70 -18.91
CA ALA A 59 7.15 -4.64 -19.16
C ALA A 59 7.84 -5.98 -18.95
N ALA A 60 7.38 -6.80 -18.00
CA ALA A 60 7.89 -8.15 -17.77
C ALA A 60 7.80 -9.07 -19.01
N ARG A 61 6.98 -8.72 -20.01
CA ARG A 61 6.87 -9.42 -21.30
C ARG A 61 7.64 -8.76 -22.45
N SER A 62 8.38 -7.68 -22.19
CA SER A 62 9.14 -6.94 -23.20
C SER A 62 10.57 -7.46 -23.34
N SER A 63 11.18 -7.26 -24.51
CA SER A 63 12.60 -7.56 -24.76
C SER A 63 13.56 -6.45 -24.31
N ASN A 64 13.05 -5.28 -23.96
CA ASN A 64 13.87 -4.15 -23.49
C ASN A 64 14.24 -4.35 -22.02
N ARG A 65 15.48 -4.82 -21.77
CA ARG A 65 16.00 -5.10 -20.43
C ARG A 65 15.95 -3.87 -19.50
N ALA A 66 16.24 -2.68 -20.00
CA ALA A 66 16.23 -1.48 -19.16
C ALA A 66 14.81 -1.16 -18.68
N ALA A 67 13.81 -1.26 -19.56
CA ALA A 67 12.41 -1.07 -19.20
C ALA A 67 11.93 -2.12 -18.19
N VAL A 68 12.30 -3.40 -18.38
CA VAL A 68 12.00 -4.48 -17.44
C VAL A 68 12.54 -4.14 -16.05
N VAL A 69 13.83 -3.80 -15.94
CA VAL A 69 14.47 -3.53 -14.64
C VAL A 69 13.82 -2.34 -13.95
N VAL A 70 13.67 -1.21 -14.65
CA VAL A 70 13.14 0.02 -14.03
C VAL A 70 11.69 -0.15 -13.62
N LEU A 71 10.81 -0.54 -14.53
CA LEU A 71 9.37 -0.59 -14.26
C LEU A 71 9.01 -1.68 -13.24
N THR A 72 9.66 -2.83 -13.32
CA THR A 72 9.39 -3.94 -12.40
C THR A 72 9.90 -3.63 -11.00
N ASN A 73 11.12 -3.12 -10.86
CA ASN A 73 11.67 -2.75 -9.55
C ASN A 73 10.85 -1.64 -8.90
N SER A 74 10.51 -0.57 -9.65
CA SER A 74 9.68 0.52 -9.12
C SER A 74 8.28 0.03 -8.73
N SER A 75 7.69 -0.89 -9.48
CA SER A 75 6.41 -1.51 -9.13
C SER A 75 6.50 -2.31 -7.83
N TYR A 76 7.56 -3.10 -7.64
CA TYR A 76 7.75 -3.87 -6.40
C TYR A 76 8.04 -2.99 -5.18
N VAL A 77 8.82 -1.93 -5.34
CA VAL A 77 9.03 -0.93 -4.27
C VAL A 77 7.70 -0.30 -3.88
N TRP A 78 6.90 0.12 -4.87
CA TRP A 78 5.57 0.65 -4.59
C TRP A 78 4.66 -0.38 -3.91
N LEU A 79 4.63 -1.64 -4.36
CA LEU A 79 3.83 -2.70 -3.74
C LEU A 79 4.24 -2.96 -2.28
N GLY A 80 5.53 -2.89 -1.96
CA GLY A 80 6.01 -2.95 -0.57
C GLY A 80 5.52 -1.78 0.28
N LEU A 81 5.63 -0.55 -0.22
CA LEU A 81 5.11 0.64 0.47
C LEU A 81 3.58 0.59 0.62
N PHE A 82 2.90 0.18 -0.45
CA PHE A 82 1.46 0.00 -0.50
C PHE A 82 1.00 -0.96 0.59
N PHE A 83 1.69 -2.08 0.77
CA PHE A 83 1.37 -3.05 1.81
C PHE A 83 1.40 -2.41 3.20
N PHE A 84 2.45 -1.67 3.56
CA PHE A 84 2.55 -1.00 4.85
C PHE A 84 1.48 0.09 5.03
N LEU A 85 1.22 0.89 3.99
CA LEU A 85 0.15 1.88 4.01
C LEU A 85 -1.21 1.23 4.22
N PHE A 86 -1.53 0.20 3.42
CA PHE A 86 -2.80 -0.50 3.46
C PHE A 86 -3.03 -1.14 4.83
N VAL A 87 -2.06 -1.89 5.35
CA VAL A 87 -2.17 -2.55 6.66
C VAL A 87 -2.27 -1.53 7.79
N GLY A 88 -1.44 -0.47 7.78
CA GLY A 88 -1.47 0.56 8.80
C GLY A 88 -2.80 1.31 8.86
N LEU A 89 -3.36 1.67 7.70
CA LEU A 89 -4.66 2.33 7.60
C LEU A 89 -5.81 1.36 7.95
N LEU A 90 -5.74 0.11 7.49
CA LEU A 90 -6.75 -0.90 7.79
C LEU A 90 -6.79 -1.20 9.29
N ALA A 91 -5.64 -1.31 9.95
CA ALA A 91 -5.56 -1.49 11.39
C ALA A 91 -6.21 -0.32 12.15
N ALA A 92 -5.99 0.92 11.70
CA ALA A 92 -6.64 2.10 12.28
C ALA A 92 -8.17 2.09 12.07
N ASP A 93 -8.64 1.67 10.90
CA ASP A 93 -10.06 1.53 10.61
C ASP A 93 -10.73 0.42 11.43
N LEU A 94 -10.04 -0.71 11.61
CA LEU A 94 -10.49 -1.80 12.49
C LEU A 94 -10.55 -1.33 13.94
N ALA A 95 -9.53 -0.61 14.42
CA ALA A 95 -9.54 -0.03 15.77
C ALA A 95 -10.72 0.94 15.97
N ARG A 96 -11.00 1.79 14.98
CA ARG A 96 -12.17 2.69 14.99
C ARG A 96 -13.49 1.92 15.01
N LEU A 97 -13.59 0.83 14.24
CA LEU A 97 -14.78 -0.01 14.22
C LEU A 97 -15.00 -0.68 15.59
N LEU A 98 -13.97 -1.25 16.19
CA LEU A 98 -14.04 -1.88 17.51
C LEU A 98 -14.43 -0.87 18.59
N TRP A 99 -13.83 0.32 18.57
CA TRP A 99 -14.21 1.42 19.45
C TRP A 99 -15.67 1.83 19.27
N TRP A 100 -16.11 1.99 18.03
CA TRP A 100 -17.50 2.36 17.72
C TRP A 100 -18.49 1.31 18.24
N VAL A 101 -18.23 0.02 18.01
CA VAL A 101 -19.06 -1.08 18.54
C VAL A 101 -19.13 -1.03 20.07
N GLY A 102 -17.99 -0.85 20.75
CA GLY A 102 -17.95 -0.73 22.21
C GLY A 102 -18.69 0.50 22.73
N SER A 103 -18.54 1.64 22.06
CA SER A 103 -19.18 2.90 22.45
C SER A 103 -20.71 2.88 22.34
N ARG A 104 -21.30 1.98 21.53
CA ARG A 104 -22.76 1.78 21.46
C ARG A 104 -23.36 1.34 22.79
N LEU A 105 -22.56 0.78 23.69
CA LEU A 105 -22.99 0.38 25.03
C LEU A 105 -22.96 1.54 26.05
N SER A 106 -22.29 2.64 25.72
CA SER A 106 -21.97 3.73 26.67
C SER A 106 -22.74 5.03 26.42
N GLY A 107 -23.69 5.05 25.48
CA GLY A 107 -24.52 6.21 25.14
C GLY A 107 -24.05 7.01 23.90
N PRO A 108 -24.73 8.12 23.54
CA PRO A 108 -24.45 8.89 22.32
C PRO A 108 -23.06 9.56 22.36
N VAL A 109 -22.24 9.31 21.35
CA VAL A 109 -20.94 9.99 21.17
C VAL A 109 -21.15 11.28 20.39
N VAL A 110 -20.72 12.43 20.95
CA VAL A 110 -20.72 13.71 20.24
C VAL A 110 -19.72 13.65 19.08
N ASP A 111 -20.22 13.87 17.85
CA ASP A 111 -19.42 13.93 16.63
C ASP A 111 -18.86 15.34 16.44
N ASP A 112 -17.60 15.52 16.82
CA ASP A 112 -16.84 16.74 16.56
C ASP A 112 -16.06 16.61 15.23
N PRO A 113 -16.38 17.44 14.21
CA PRO A 113 -15.72 17.38 12.92
C PRO A 113 -14.22 17.70 12.99
N ASP A 114 -13.77 18.56 13.91
CA ASP A 114 -12.36 18.94 14.01
C ASP A 114 -11.52 17.83 14.64
N ARG A 115 -12.04 17.20 15.69
CA ARG A 115 -11.44 15.99 16.28
C ARG A 115 -11.29 14.88 15.24
N ARG A 116 -12.31 14.66 14.40
CA ARG A 116 -12.27 13.67 13.31
C ARG A 116 -11.16 13.98 12.29
N ARG A 117 -11.03 15.24 11.87
CA ARG A 117 -9.97 15.67 10.94
C ARG A 117 -8.58 15.48 11.55
N PHE A 118 -8.41 15.85 12.82
CA PHE A 118 -7.15 15.65 13.54
C PHE A 118 -6.74 14.17 13.54
N PHE A 119 -7.65 13.26 13.90
CA PHE A 119 -7.38 11.82 13.88
C PHE A 119 -7.11 11.29 12.47
N ALA A 120 -7.80 11.78 11.45
CA ALA A 120 -7.52 11.39 10.06
C ALA A 120 -6.09 11.77 9.65
N ARG A 121 -5.65 12.99 9.97
CA ARG A 121 -4.28 13.46 9.69
C ARG A 121 -3.24 12.71 10.50
N ALA A 122 -3.47 12.49 11.80
CA ALA A 122 -2.55 11.74 12.66
C ALA A 122 -2.35 10.30 12.17
N VAL A 123 -3.44 9.61 11.81
CA VAL A 123 -3.38 8.26 11.24
C VAL A 123 -2.67 8.24 9.89
N ALA A 124 -2.97 9.21 9.00
CA ALA A 124 -2.30 9.31 7.70
C ALA A 124 -0.79 9.56 7.85
N LEU A 125 -0.38 10.43 8.78
CA LEU A 125 1.02 10.69 9.09
C LEU A 125 1.71 9.47 9.70
N ALA A 126 1.07 8.79 10.65
CA ALA A 126 1.61 7.58 11.26
C ALA A 126 1.79 6.46 10.23
N ALA A 127 0.75 6.14 9.46
CA ALA A 127 0.81 5.10 8.43
C ALA A 127 1.82 5.46 7.33
N GLY A 128 1.83 6.71 6.86
CA GLY A 128 2.79 7.20 5.88
C GLY A 128 4.23 7.15 6.39
N GLY A 129 4.46 7.61 7.62
CA GLY A 129 5.77 7.57 8.28
C GLY A 129 6.28 6.15 8.46
N THR A 130 5.43 5.23 8.94
CA THR A 130 5.76 3.80 9.06
C THR A 130 6.09 3.18 7.71
N ALA A 131 5.29 3.43 6.67
CA ALA A 131 5.54 2.89 5.35
C ALA A 131 6.88 3.38 4.77
N VAL A 132 7.17 4.68 4.89
CA VAL A 132 8.45 5.24 4.43
C VAL A 132 9.62 4.67 5.24
N ALA A 133 9.52 4.64 6.58
CA ALA A 133 10.58 4.12 7.43
C ALA A 133 10.86 2.64 7.14
N ALA A 134 9.82 1.81 7.05
CA ALA A 134 9.95 0.40 6.73
C ALA A 134 10.49 0.18 5.31
N GLY A 135 10.06 0.98 4.33
CA GLY A 135 10.55 0.93 2.96
C GLY A 135 12.03 1.30 2.85
N VAL A 136 12.45 2.39 3.50
CA VAL A 136 13.86 2.81 3.55
C VAL A 136 14.70 1.76 4.25
N PHE A 137 14.26 1.24 5.40
CA PHE A 137 14.95 0.17 6.12
C PHE A 137 15.08 -1.09 5.25
N GLY A 138 14.01 -1.53 4.61
CA GLY A 138 14.05 -2.69 3.70
C GLY A 138 15.00 -2.46 2.52
N ALA A 139 15.02 -1.26 1.95
CA ALA A 139 15.92 -0.91 0.85
C ALA A 139 17.38 -0.91 1.28
N THR A 140 17.72 -0.38 2.47
CA THR A 140 19.11 -0.40 2.97
C THR A 140 19.59 -1.81 3.27
N GLN A 141 18.71 -2.70 3.76
CA GLN A 141 19.04 -4.11 3.96
C GLN A 141 19.21 -4.85 2.63
N ALA A 142 18.37 -4.56 1.62
CA ALA A 142 18.42 -5.22 0.33
C ALA A 142 19.62 -4.79 -0.54
N LEU A 143 20.07 -3.54 -0.40
CA LEU A 143 21.20 -2.97 -1.14
C LEU A 143 22.54 -3.08 -0.38
N GLY A 144 22.50 -3.51 0.88
CA GLY A 144 23.69 -3.70 1.71
C GLY A 144 24.47 -4.98 1.39
N GLU A 145 25.55 -5.21 2.13
CA GLU A 145 26.37 -6.41 1.97
C GLU A 145 25.59 -7.69 2.33
N VAL A 146 25.72 -8.73 1.50
CA VAL A 146 25.02 -10.01 1.71
C VAL A 146 25.61 -10.71 2.93
N ALA A 147 24.81 -10.91 3.97
CA ALA A 147 25.20 -11.65 5.15
C ALA A 147 25.41 -13.15 4.82
N VAL A 148 26.66 -13.57 4.63
CA VAL A 148 27.00 -14.97 4.40
C VAL A 148 26.99 -15.71 5.73
N LYS A 149 25.94 -16.51 5.97
CA LYS A 149 25.85 -17.39 7.14
C LYS A 149 26.47 -18.76 6.82
N VAL A 150 27.65 -19.04 7.36
CA VAL A 150 28.27 -20.37 7.27
C VAL A 150 27.49 -21.35 8.15
N VAL A 151 26.79 -22.30 7.53
CA VAL A 151 26.03 -23.35 8.23
C VAL A 151 26.86 -24.63 8.22
N ARG A 152 27.19 -25.16 9.41
CA ARG A 152 27.83 -26.47 9.53
C ARG A 152 26.79 -27.56 9.25
N VAL A 153 26.97 -28.25 8.13
CA VAL A 153 26.16 -29.41 7.77
C VAL A 153 26.91 -30.65 8.24
N ALA A 154 26.32 -31.42 9.15
CA ALA A 154 26.83 -32.74 9.51
C ALA A 154 26.60 -33.69 8.32
N LEU A 155 27.67 -34.22 7.74
CA LEU A 155 27.58 -35.19 6.66
C LEU A 155 27.45 -36.58 7.29
N PRO A 156 26.29 -37.26 7.19
CA PRO A 156 26.04 -38.49 7.94
C PRO A 156 26.81 -39.71 7.44
N ARG A 157 27.60 -39.59 6.36
CA ARG A 157 28.24 -40.71 5.66
C ARG A 157 29.60 -40.39 5.04
N LEU A 158 30.40 -39.55 5.70
CA LEU A 158 31.85 -39.46 5.46
C LEU A 158 32.59 -39.81 6.75
#